data_AF-A0A2E4BXK6-F1
#
_entry.id   AF-A0A2E4BXK6-F1
#
_cell.length_a   1.000
_cell.length_b   1.000
_cell.length_c   1.000
_cell.angle_alpha   90.00
_cell.angle_beta   90.00
_cell.angle_gamma   90.00
#
_symmetry.space_group_name_H-M   'P 1'
#
loop_
_entity.id
_entity.type
_entity.pdbx_description
1 polymer ?
#
loop_
_entity_poly.entity_id
_entity_poly.type
_entity_poly.pdbx_seq_one_letter_code
_entity_poly.pdbx_strand_id
1 'polypeptide(L)' 'MEYETVIGLEVHVQLKTKTKMFCNCRADYQDAPPNTLVCPVCL' A
#
# COMPACT_ATOMS: atom_id res chain seq x y z
N MET A 1 -32.37 28.47 7.62
CA MET A 1 -32.00 27.39 6.66
C MET A 1 -31.54 26.23 7.50
N GLU A 2 -32.17 25.07 7.38
CA GLU A 2 -31.66 23.84 7.98
C GLU A 2 -30.78 23.15 6.92
N TYR A 3 -29.51 22.92 7.24
CA TYR A 3 -28.55 22.26 6.36
C TYR A 3 -28.21 20.89 6.92
N GLU A 4 -28.03 19.92 6.03
CA GLU A 4 -27.53 18.59 6.36
C GLU A 4 -26.08 18.47 5.90
N THR A 5 -25.18 18.13 6.81
CA THR A 5 -23.76 17.91 6.48
C THR A 5 -23.53 16.43 6.19
N VAL A 6 -23.04 16.12 4.99
CA VAL A 6 -22.70 14.77 4.55
C VAL A 6 -21.20 14.71 4.27
N ILE A 7 -20.51 13.78 4.94
CA ILE A 7 -19.06 13.60 4.81
C ILE A 7 -18.78 12.15 4.42
N GLY A 8 -17.92 11.96 3.41
CA GLY A 8 -17.36 10.67 3.03
C GLY A 8 -15.85 10.66 3.24
N LEU A 9 -15.32 9.53 3.69
CA LEU A 9 -13.88 9.31 3.86
C LEU A 9 -13.47 8.04 3.12
N GLU A 10 -12.35 8.10 2.43
CA GLU A 10 -11.65 6.93 1.88
C GLU A 10 -10.34 6.75 2.67
N VAL A 11 -10.11 5.53 3.14
CA VAL A 11 -8.98 5.21 4.02
C VAL A 11 -8.17 4.08 3.41
N HIS A 12 -6.86 4.31 3.25
CA HIS A 12 -5.91 3.27 2.88
C HIS A 12 -5.04 2.88 4.07
N VAL A 13 -4.82 1.57 4.22
CA VAL A 13 -3.94 0.99 5.24
C VAL A 13 -2.99 0.01 4.58
N GLN A 14 -1.70 0.14 4.87
CA GLN A 14 -0.71 -0.84 4.44
C GLN A 14 -0.70 -2.04 5.39
N LEU A 15 -0.97 -3.23 4.86
CA LEU A 15 -0.89 -4.47 5.63
C LEU A 15 0.58 -4.79 5.96
N LYS A 16 0.84 -5.23 7.19
CA LYS A 16 2.19 -5.61 7.66
C LYS A 16 2.53 -7.07 7.30
N THR A 17 2.39 -7.42 6.02
CA THR A 17 2.76 -8.74 5.50
C THR A 17 4.27 -8.84 5.30
N LYS A 18 4.81 -10.07 5.25
CA LYS A 18 6.24 -10.29 4.94
C LYS A 18 6.53 -10.12 3.45
N THR A 19 5.60 -10.55 2.59
CA THR A 19 5.71 -10.50 1.13
C THR A 19 4.67 -9.56 0.53
N LYS A 20 4.92 -9.10 -0.70
CA LYS A 20 3.95 -8.33 -1.51
C LYS A 20 2.73 -9.18 -1.82
N MET A 21 1.64 -8.53 -2.24
CA MET A 21 0.34 -9.16 -2.46
C MET A 21 0.38 -10.31 -3.49
N PHE A 22 1.15 -10.14 -4.57
CA PHE A 22 1.11 -11.04 -5.74
C PHE A 22 2.46 -11.69 -6.09
N CYS A 23 3.47 -11.56 -5.22
CA CYS A 23 4.78 -12.19 -5.43
C CYS A 23 5.53 -12.37 -4.10
N ASN A 24 6.66 -13.08 -4.15
CA ASN A 24 7.47 -13.36 -2.96
C ASN A 24 8.46 -12.25 -2.57
N CYS A 25 8.48 -11.11 -3.28
CA CYS A 25 9.29 -9.97 -2.86
C CYS A 25 8.84 -9.47 -1.49
N ARG A 26 9.78 -8.98 -0.68
CA ARG A 26 9.47 -8.38 0.61
C ARG A 26 8.59 -7.13 0.46
N ALA A 27 7.68 -6.92 1.41
CA ALA A 27 6.77 -5.77 1.43
C ALA A 27 7.28 -4.57 2.26
N ASP A 28 8.41 -4.69 2.95
CA ASP A 28 9.04 -3.67 3.77
C ASP A 28 10.05 -2.83 2.97
N TYR A 29 9.55 -2.13 1.95
CA TYR A 29 10.38 -1.42 0.96
C TYR A 29 10.72 0.04 1.30
N GLN A 30 10.19 0.59 2.39
CA GLN A 30 10.26 2.02 2.73
C GLN A 30 11.71 2.53 2.86
N ASP A 31 12.60 1.72 3.42
CA ASP A 31 14.01 2.05 3.63
C ASP A 31 14.97 1.30 2.68
N ALA A 32 14.42 0.63 1.67
CA ALA A 32 15.22 -0.15 0.72
C ALA A 32 15.82 0.74 -0.39
N PRO A 33 17.03 0.44 -0.90
CA PRO A 33 17.55 1.16 -2.06
C PRO A 33 16.67 0.95 -3.31
N PRO A 34 16.70 1.87 -4.28
CA PRO A 34 15.85 1.79 -5.48
C PRO A 34 15.97 0.45 -6.21
N ASN A 35 14.82 -0.11 -6.59
CA ASN A 35 14.70 -1.34 -7.39
C ASN A 35 15.42 -2.57 -6.80
N THR A 36 15.60 -2.65 -5.47
CA THR A 36 16.24 -3.80 -4.81
C THR A 36 15.26 -4.89 -4.38
N LEU A 37 13.99 -4.53 -4.15
CA LEU A 37 12.93 -5.46 -3.72
C LEU A 37 11.92 -5.71 -4.83
N VAL A 38 12.42 -6.19 -5.97
CA VAL A 38 11.65 -6.37 -7.20
C VAL A 38 11.84 -7.76 -7.80
N CYS A 39 10.93 -8.16 -8.66
CA CYS A 39 10.99 -9.40 -9.44
C CYS A 39 10.15 -9.23 -10.72
N PRO A 40 10.21 -10.16 -11.70
CA PRO A 40 9.47 -10.06 -12.95
C PRO A 40 7.95 -9.93 -12.83
N VAL A 41 7.37 -10.21 -11.66
CA VAL A 41 5.92 -10.09 -11.42
C VAL A 41 5.51 -8.68 -10.98
N CYS A 42 6.39 -7.94 -10.30
CA CYS A 42 6.07 -6.65 -9.68
C CYS A 42 6.87 -5.46 -10.23
N LEU A 43 7.68 -5.70 -11.25
CA LEU A 43 8.18 -4.69 -12.19
C LEU A 43 7.18 -4.56 -13.33
#